data_AF-A0A8J6ZG74-F1
#
_entry.id   AF-A0A8J6ZG74-F1
#
_cell.length_a   1.000
_cell.length_b   1.000
_cell.length_c   1.000
_cell.angle_alpha   90.00
_cell.angle_beta   90.00
_cell.angle_gamma   90.00
#
_symmetry.space_group_name_H-M   'P 1'
#
loop_
_entity.id
_entity.type
_entity.pdbx_description
1 polymer ?
#
loop_
_entity_poly.entity_id
_entity_poly.type
_entity_poly.pdbx_seq_one_letter_code
_entity_poly.pdbx_strand_id
1 'polypeptide(L)'
;MSSKIRKQIYIEPHQEHRLKAIAQQAGVSEAEIIRQAIDLHLGEITVPQTNLAAWEAEIKFIEEIKTRPVQPGGRDWQRADLYER
;
A
#
# COMPACT_ATOMS: atom_id res chain seq x y z
N MET A 1 -8.09 9.55 15.88
CA MET A 1 -7.61 10.34 14.73
C MET A 1 -6.20 10.82 15.03
N SER A 2 -5.18 10.26 14.39
CA SER A 2 -3.79 10.72 14.61
C SER A 2 -3.60 12.06 13.89
N SER A 3 -3.41 13.12 14.66
CA SER A 3 -3.19 14.47 14.14
C SER A 3 -1.79 14.57 13.53
N LYS A 4 -1.69 14.90 12.23
CA LYS A 4 -0.40 15.12 11.57
C LYS A 4 0.04 16.57 11.75
N ILE A 5 1.31 16.80 12.07
CA ILE A 5 1.90 18.14 12.21
C ILE A 5 2.47 18.60 10.86
N ARG A 6 2.08 19.79 10.38
CA ARG A 6 2.64 20.38 9.16
C ARG A 6 4.07 20.86 9.42
N LYS A 7 5.02 20.37 8.61
CA LYS A 7 6.41 20.85 8.57
C LYS A 7 6.72 21.43 7.20
N GLN A 8 7.54 22.47 7.16
CA GLN A 8 8.16 23.00 5.94
C GLN A 8 9.66 22.69 6.03
N ILE A 9 10.20 22.10 4.98
CA ILE A 9 11.62 21.70 4.89
C ILE A 9 12.18 22.14 3.54
N TYR A 10 13.46 22.47 3.52
CA TYR A 10 14.20 22.67 2.28
C TYR A 10 14.90 21.37 1.91
N ILE A 11 14.81 20.99 0.64
CA ILE A 11 15.46 19.82 0.06
C ILE A 11 16.23 20.25 -1.17
N GLU A 12 17.23 19.47 -1.55
CA GLU A 12 18.00 19.74 -2.75
C GLU A 12 17.19 19.41 -4.03
N PRO A 13 17.46 20.07 -5.18
CA PRO A 13 16.73 19.80 -6.42
C PRO A 13 16.75 18.33 -6.83
N HIS A 14 17.85 17.62 -6.57
CA HIS A 14 17.97 16.21 -6.88
C HIS A 14 17.07 15.33 -5.99
N GLN A 15 16.81 15.76 -4.75
CA GLN A 15 15.93 15.06 -3.81
C GLN A 15 14.46 15.24 -4.22
N GLU A 16 14.08 16.43 -4.66
CA GLU A 16 12.75 16.73 -5.20
C GLU A 16 12.39 15.80 -6.38
N HIS A 17 13.31 15.66 -7.34
CA HIS A 17 13.09 14.77 -8.49
C HIS A 17 12.93 13.31 -8.07
N ARG A 18 13.75 12.82 -7.13
CA ARG A 18 13.66 11.45 -6.62
C ARG A 18 12.38 11.22 -5.83
N LEU A 19 11.99 12.18 -4.98
CA LEU A 19 10.80 12.10 -4.15
C LEU A 19 9.54 11.95 -5.01
N LYS A 20 9.42 12.77 -6.06
CA LYS A 20 8.32 12.68 -7.05
C LYS A 20 8.28 11.35 -7.76
N ALA A 21 9.42 10.88 -8.24
CA ALA A 21 9.50 9.61 -8.96
C ALA A 21 9.05 8.44 -8.07
N ILE A 22 9.55 8.38 -6.82
CA ILE A 22 9.20 7.32 -5.87
C ILE A 22 7.72 7.38 -5.49
N ALA A 23 7.20 8.58 -5.20
CA ALA A 23 5.79 8.77 -4.86
C ALA A 23 4.87 8.29 -5.99
N GLN A 24 5.21 8.63 -7.25
CA GLN A 24 4.47 8.19 -8.43
C GLN A 24 4.54 6.66 -8.61
N GLN A 25 5.72 6.06 -8.48
CA GLN A 25 5.91 4.61 -8.62
C GLN A 25 5.17 3.82 -7.53
N ALA A 26 5.17 4.33 -6.30
CA ALA A 26 4.51 3.70 -5.16
C ALA A 26 3.00 4.00 -5.08
N GLY A 27 2.49 4.96 -5.86
CA GLY A 27 1.08 5.38 -5.83
C GLY A 27 0.66 6.05 -4.52
N VAL A 28 1.60 6.65 -3.79
CA VAL A 28 1.35 7.35 -2.52
C VAL A 28 1.79 8.81 -2.58
N SER A 29 1.38 9.62 -1.61
CA SER A 29 1.81 11.03 -1.55
C SER A 29 3.30 11.17 -1.21
N GLU A 30 3.97 12.22 -1.69
CA GLU A 30 5.34 12.57 -1.32
C GLU A 30 5.52 12.67 0.22
N ALA A 31 4.52 13.23 0.91
CA ALA A 31 4.52 13.34 2.36
C ALA A 31 4.49 11.96 3.07
N GLU A 32 3.94 10.93 2.43
CA GLU A 32 3.95 9.56 2.94
C GLU A 32 5.33 8.94 2.81
N ILE A 33 5.99 9.15 1.67
CA ILE A 33 7.39 8.73 1.48
C ILE A 33 8.32 9.37 2.52
N ILE A 34 8.14 10.68 2.80
CA ILE A 34 8.91 11.39 3.83
C ILE A 34 8.68 10.77 5.21
N ARG A 35 7.42 10.47 5.59
CA ARG A 35 7.12 9.82 6.87
C ARG A 35 7.75 8.44 6.96
N GLN A 36 7.58 7.59 5.95
CA GLN A 36 8.18 6.26 5.92
C GLN A 36 9.71 6.33 6.05
N ALA A 37 10.37 7.28 5.38
CA ALA A 37 11.80 7.47 5.51
C ALA A 37 12.23 7.90 6.93
N ILE A 38 11.44 8.76 7.59
CA ILE A 38 11.66 9.14 8.99
C ILE A 38 11.51 7.92 9.89
N ASP A 39 10.41 7.19 9.77
CA ASP A 39 10.12 6.04 10.62
C ASP A 39 11.15 4.91 10.39
N LEU A 40 11.62 4.71 9.14
CA LEU A 40 12.72 3.79 8.81
C LEU A 40 14.04 4.22 9.46
N HIS A 41 14.36 5.51 9.41
CA HIS A 41 15.59 6.04 10.02
C HIS A 41 15.58 5.92 11.55
N LEU A 42 14.41 6.09 12.17
CA LEU A 42 14.21 5.93 13.62
C LEU A 42 14.09 4.46 14.04
N GLY A 43 14.04 3.52 13.10
CA GLY A 43 13.80 2.10 13.38
C GLY A 43 12.39 1.79 13.89
N GLU A 44 11.46 2.74 13.71
CA GLU A 44 10.05 2.62 14.11
C GLU A 44 9.23 1.81 13.10
N ILE A 45 9.74 1.66 11.86
CA ILE A 45 9.27 0.67 10.90
C ILE A 45 10.27 -0.49 10.84
N THR A 46 9.82 -1.68 11.24
CA THR A 46 10.43 -2.90 10.71
C THR A 46 10.07 -2.92 9.23
N VAL A 47 11.05 -2.73 8.33
CA VAL A 47 10.84 -2.92 6.89
C VAL A 47 10.03 -4.22 6.76
N PRO A 48 8.83 -4.22 6.16
CA PRO A 48 8.08 -5.44 6.01
C PRO A 48 9.00 -6.39 5.25
N GLN A 49 9.50 -7.41 5.95
CA GLN A 49 10.36 -8.40 5.32
C GLN A 49 9.51 -8.99 4.22
N THR A 50 9.91 -8.73 2.98
CA THR A 50 9.23 -9.26 1.82
C THR A 50 9.48 -10.76 1.88
N ASN A 51 8.54 -11.48 2.48
CA ASN A 51 8.62 -12.92 2.54
C ASN A 51 8.29 -13.43 1.14
N LEU A 52 9.34 -13.64 0.34
CA LEU A 52 9.21 -14.13 -1.02
C LEU A 52 8.39 -15.42 -1.09
N ALA A 53 8.51 -16.29 -0.09
CA ALA A 53 7.72 -17.52 -0.03
C ALA A 53 6.22 -17.24 0.20
N ALA A 54 5.87 -16.23 1.01
CA ALA A 54 4.48 -15.81 1.17
C ALA A 54 3.93 -15.18 -0.12
N TRP A 55 4.75 -14.44 -0.86
CA TRP A 55 4.36 -13.86 -2.15
C TRP A 55 4.15 -14.94 -3.23
N GLU A 56 5.05 -15.93 -3.30
CA GLU A 56 4.89 -17.06 -4.21
C GLU A 56 3.65 -17.91 -3.86
N ALA A 57 3.35 -18.08 -2.57
CA ALA A 57 2.13 -18.75 -2.12
C ALA A 57 0.87 -17.99 -2.54
N GLU A 58 0.87 -16.66 -2.43
CA GLU A 58 -0.24 -15.81 -2.87
C GLU A 58 -0.45 -15.89 -4.40
N ILE A 59 0.64 -15.89 -5.18
CA ILE A 59 0.55 -16.07 -6.64
C ILE A 59 -0.10 -17.41 -6.98
N LYS A 60 0.35 -18.51 -6.36
CA LYS A 60 -0.25 -19.84 -6.57
C LYS A 60 -1.73 -19.86 -6.17
N PHE A 61 -2.08 -19.24 -5.05
CA PHE A 61 -3.47 -19.14 -4.61
C PHE A 61 -4.35 -18.37 -5.61
N ILE A 62 -3.86 -17.27 -6.18
CA ILE A 62 -4.56 -16.51 -7.22
C ILE A 62 -4.74 -17.35 -8.49
N GLU A 63 -3.71 -18.09 -8.90
CA GLU A 63 -3.79 -19.00 -10.06
C GLU A 63 -4.82 -20.13 -9.83
N GLU A 64 -4.82 -20.73 -8.63
CA GLU A 64 -5.82 -21.71 -8.25
C GLU A 64 -7.24 -21.15 -8.32
N ILE A 65 -7.49 -19.94 -7.81
CA ILE A 65 -8.81 -19.31 -7.88
C ILE A 65 -9.25 -19.05 -9.32
N LYS A 66 -8.35 -18.59 -10.20
CA LYS A 66 -8.66 -18.33 -11.61
C LYS A 66 -9.16 -19.59 -12.34
N THR A 67 -8.68 -20.76 -11.94
CA THR A 67 -9.05 -22.05 -12.55
C THR A 67 -10.30 -22.68 -11.94
N ARG A 68 -10.83 -22.14 -10.83
CA ARG A 68 -12.03 -22.69 -10.20
C ARG A 68 -13.25 -22.47 -11.09
N PRO A 69 -14.12 -23.48 -11.24
CA PRO A 69 -15.38 -23.30 -11.93
C PRO A 69 -16.24 -22.28 -11.18
N VAL A 70 -17.04 -21.51 -11.93
CA VAL A 70 -18.01 -20.56 -11.36
C VAL A 70 -18.87 -21.30 -10.35
N GLN A 71 -18.80 -20.89 -9.08
CA GLN A 71 -19.61 -21.51 -8.05
C GLN A 71 -21.08 -21.17 -8.30
N PRO A 72 -21.99 -22.15 -8.22
CA PRO A 72 -23.42 -21.90 -8.34
C PRO A 72 -23.88 -21.06 -7.14
N GLY A 73 -24.29 -19.84 -7.42
CA GLY A 73 -24.62 -18.83 -6.42
C GLY A 73 -24.27 -17.45 -6.98
N GLY A 74 -25.28 -16.71 -7.44
CA GLY A 74 -25.10 -15.30 -7.76
C GLY A 74 -24.73 -14.51 -6.50
N ARG A 75 -24.29 -13.26 -6.68
CA ARG A 75 -24.21 -12.33 -5.54
C ARG A 75 -25.61 -12.21 -4.93
N ASP A 76 -25.73 -12.64 -3.69
CA ASP A 76 -26.94 -12.57 -2.85
C ASP A 76 -27.08 -11.21 -2.16
N TRP A 77 -25.99 -10.44 -2.10
CA TRP A 77 -25.98 -9.07 -1.59
C TRP A 77 -26.08 -8.05 -2.72
N GLN A 78 -26.90 -7.02 -2.49
CA GLN A 78 -26.96 -5.82 -3.29
C GLN A 78 -25.95 -4.81 -2.76
N ARG A 79 -25.41 -3.96 -3.65
CA ARG A 79 -24.43 -2.93 -3.27
C ARG A 79 -24.93 -1.98 -2.17
N ALA A 80 -26.25 -1.82 -2.04
CA ALA A 80 -26.89 -1.03 -0.97
C ALA A 80 -26.65 -1.63 0.42
N ASP A 81 -26.61 -2.96 0.54
CA ASP A 81 -26.41 -3.69 1.81
C ASP A 81 -25.05 -3.40 2.47
N LEU A 82 -24.08 -2.87 1.70
CA LEU A 82 -22.75 -2.48 2.20
C LEU A 82 -22.72 -1.09 2.85
N TYR A 83 -23.71 -0.23 2.60
CA TYR A 83 -23.70 1.16 3.03
C TYR A 83 -24.68 1.47 4.16
N GLU A 84 -25.46 0.49 4.64
CA GLU A 84 -26.27 0.65 5.85
C GLU A 84 -25.44 0.44 7.11
N ARG A 85 -24.81 1.52 7.58
CA ARG A 85 -24.44 1.74 8.99
C ARG A 85 -24.66 3.19 9.37
#